data_AF-C0VKA7-F1
#
_entry.id   AF-C0VKA7-F1
#
_cell.length_a   1.000
_cell.length_b   1.000
_cell.length_c   1.000
_cell.angle_alpha   90.00
_cell.angle_beta   90.00
_cell.angle_gamma   90.00
#
_symmetry.space_group_name_H-M   'P 1'
#
loop_
_entity.id
_entity.type
_entity.pdbx_description
1 polymer ?
#
loop_
_entity_poly.entity_id
_entity_poly.type
_entity_poly.pdbx_seq_one_letter_code
_entity_poly.pdbx_strand_id
1 'polypeptide(L)'
;MAVHHILESDLVDRPFYNEFQLPTETTYIIGHNVDYDIAAIARCGVETSHLKPICTLALARHVWPDAEAHNISALIYLISKGSDKAREMLKGAHRADADIILTANILMHIIHQLDIQNIEQLYIASEEARIPKSITFGKHKGTAIQDLPTDYVQWLLRQDDLDVYLRKALETKLVK
;
A
#
# COMPACT_ATOMS: atom_id res chain seq x y z
N MET A 1 20.24 -5.56 0.01
CA MET A 1 21.23 -5.60 1.11
C MET A 1 21.16 -4.39 2.04
N ALA A 2 21.33 -3.15 1.57
CA ALA A 2 21.45 -1.97 2.46
C ALA A 2 20.19 -1.62 3.29
N VAL A 3 19.02 -2.15 2.93
CA VAL A 3 17.75 -1.86 3.60
C VAL A 3 17.36 -2.93 4.61
N HIS A 4 17.44 -4.22 4.23
CA HIS A 4 17.01 -5.34 5.07
C HIS A 4 18.14 -6.05 5.81
N HIS A 5 19.40 -5.78 5.45
CA HIS A 5 20.61 -6.38 6.02
C HIS A 5 20.74 -7.92 5.97
N ILE A 6 19.75 -8.66 5.45
CA ILE A 6 19.85 -10.10 5.13
C ILE A 6 20.96 -10.33 4.08
N LEU A 7 21.93 -11.17 4.44
CA LEU A 7 23.07 -11.60 3.62
C LEU A 7 22.81 -12.97 3.00
N GLU A 8 23.55 -13.32 1.95
CA GLU A 8 23.47 -14.68 1.36
C GLU A 8 23.82 -15.77 2.38
N SER A 9 24.75 -15.49 3.28
CA SER A 9 25.11 -16.41 4.38
C SER A 9 23.96 -16.69 5.35
N ASP A 10 23.02 -15.76 5.50
CA ASP A 10 21.87 -15.93 6.40
C ASP A 10 20.82 -16.90 5.82
N LEU A 11 20.90 -17.14 4.50
CA LEU A 11 20.01 -18.02 3.75
C LEU A 11 20.51 -19.47 3.69
N VAL A 12 21.73 -19.74 4.14
CA VAL A 12 22.27 -21.10 4.23
C VAL A 12 21.39 -21.93 5.16
N ASP A 13 21.04 -23.14 4.72
CA ASP A 13 20.14 -24.08 5.42
C ASP A 13 18.75 -23.53 5.75
N ARG A 14 18.29 -22.49 5.02
CA ARG A 14 16.91 -21.99 5.11
C ARG A 14 16.02 -22.63 4.03
N PRO A 15 14.70 -22.78 4.29
CA PRO A 15 13.75 -23.22 3.28
C PRO A 15 13.81 -22.36 2.03
N PHE A 16 13.61 -22.98 0.86
CA PHE A 16 13.54 -22.23 -0.38
C PHE A 16 12.21 -21.48 -0.46
N TYR A 17 12.20 -20.32 -1.14
CA TYR A 17 11.02 -19.43 -1.10
C TYR A 17 9.74 -20.07 -1.68
N ASN A 18 9.86 -21.06 -2.57
CA ASN A 18 8.71 -21.78 -3.14
C ASN A 18 8.08 -22.79 -2.17
N GLU A 19 8.68 -23.02 -1.00
CA GLU A 19 8.05 -23.79 0.08
C GLU A 19 7.00 -22.96 0.84
N PHE A 20 6.98 -21.63 0.64
CA PHE A 20 5.98 -20.76 1.25
C PHE A 20 4.57 -21.13 0.79
N GLN A 21 3.65 -21.23 1.74
CA GLN A 21 2.23 -21.47 1.51
C GLN A 21 1.40 -20.54 2.38
N LEU A 22 0.22 -20.16 1.88
CA LEU A 22 -0.80 -19.48 2.68
C LEU A 22 -1.81 -20.51 3.21
N PRO A 23 -2.42 -20.26 4.38
CA PRO A 23 -3.62 -20.99 4.79
C PRO A 23 -4.71 -20.90 3.72
N THR A 24 -5.37 -22.01 3.43
CA THR A 24 -6.36 -22.14 2.33
C THR A 24 -7.57 -21.22 2.47
N GLU A 25 -7.87 -20.81 3.69
CA GLU A 25 -8.98 -19.94 4.07
C GLU A 25 -8.61 -18.44 4.02
N THR A 26 -7.37 -18.11 3.66
CA THR A 26 -6.91 -16.72 3.57
C THR A 26 -7.73 -15.99 2.52
N THR A 27 -8.55 -15.04 2.97
CA THR A 27 -9.35 -14.20 2.06
C THR A 27 -8.74 -12.81 1.92
N TYR A 28 -8.20 -12.26 3.00
CA TYR A 28 -7.68 -10.89 3.05
C TYR A 28 -6.18 -10.90 3.36
N ILE A 29 -5.43 -10.05 2.67
CA ILE A 29 -4.03 -9.76 3.01
C ILE A 29 -3.91 -8.27 3.21
N ILE A 30 -3.34 -7.87 4.35
CA ILE A 30 -3.15 -6.47 4.70
C ILE A 30 -1.65 -6.17 4.69
N GLY A 31 -1.26 -5.13 3.99
CA GLY A 31 0.13 -4.71 3.89
C GLY A 31 0.28 -3.21 3.67
N HIS A 32 1.51 -2.74 3.72
CA HIS A 32 1.86 -1.36 3.42
C HIS A 32 2.55 -1.31 2.06
N ASN A 33 1.83 -0.88 1.02
CA ASN A 33 2.15 -1.16 -0.39
C ASN A 33 1.94 -2.64 -0.78
N VAL A 34 0.80 -3.21 -0.37
CA VAL A 34 0.51 -4.66 -0.39
C VAL A 34 0.63 -5.35 -1.75
N ASP A 35 0.55 -4.63 -2.87
CA ASP A 35 0.72 -5.25 -4.20
C ASP A 35 2.14 -5.82 -4.37
N TYR A 36 3.14 -5.24 -3.70
CA TYR A 36 4.49 -5.77 -3.66
C TYR A 36 4.52 -7.15 -2.98
N ASP A 37 3.84 -7.29 -1.84
CA ASP A 37 3.74 -8.54 -1.09
C ASP A 37 2.94 -9.60 -1.86
N ILE A 38 1.81 -9.21 -2.48
CA ILE A 38 1.03 -10.11 -3.34
C ILE A 38 1.87 -10.64 -4.51
N ALA A 39 2.65 -9.77 -5.17
CA ALA A 39 3.55 -10.19 -6.24
C ALA A 39 4.69 -11.09 -5.73
N ALA A 40 5.16 -10.88 -4.50
CA ALA A 40 6.13 -11.78 -3.87
C ALA A 40 5.54 -13.17 -3.58
N ILE A 41 4.32 -13.21 -3.04
CA ILE A 41 3.58 -14.45 -2.77
C ILE A 41 3.32 -15.22 -4.08
N ALA A 42 2.89 -14.54 -5.13
CA ALA A 42 2.67 -15.15 -6.45
C ALA A 42 3.95 -15.77 -7.02
N ARG A 43 5.12 -15.14 -6.82
CA ARG A 43 6.42 -15.70 -7.23
C ARG A 43 6.77 -16.99 -6.50
N CYS A 44 6.24 -17.23 -5.29
CA CYS A 44 6.38 -18.49 -4.58
C CYS A 44 5.54 -19.63 -5.19
N GLY A 45 4.71 -19.36 -6.19
CA GLY A 45 3.80 -20.34 -6.81
C GLY A 45 2.45 -20.46 -6.11
N VAL A 46 2.14 -19.53 -5.21
CA VAL A 46 0.84 -19.47 -4.51
C VAL A 46 -0.18 -18.75 -5.40
N GLU A 47 -1.40 -19.31 -5.49
CA GLU A 47 -2.52 -18.69 -6.21
C GLU A 47 -3.00 -17.45 -5.44
N THR A 48 -3.10 -16.29 -6.10
CA THR A 48 -3.42 -15.02 -5.43
C THR A 48 -4.67 -14.32 -5.97
N SER A 49 -5.32 -14.83 -7.01
CA SER A 49 -6.47 -14.16 -7.65
C SER A 49 -7.72 -14.10 -6.77
N HIS A 50 -7.86 -15.02 -5.82
CA HIS A 50 -8.94 -15.03 -4.84
C HIS A 50 -8.73 -14.06 -3.67
N LEU A 51 -7.52 -13.52 -3.50
CA LEU A 51 -7.17 -12.68 -2.36
C LEU A 51 -7.74 -11.27 -2.51
N LYS A 52 -8.17 -10.69 -1.39
CA LYS A 52 -8.60 -9.30 -1.26
C LYS A 52 -7.50 -8.47 -0.58
N PRO A 53 -6.63 -7.79 -1.34
CA PRO A 53 -5.56 -6.99 -0.78
C PRO A 53 -6.08 -5.69 -0.14
N ILE A 54 -5.56 -5.36 1.04
CA ILE A 54 -5.86 -4.13 1.78
C ILE A 54 -4.55 -3.35 1.95
N CYS A 55 -4.51 -2.15 1.38
CA CYS A 55 -3.31 -1.32 1.32
C CYS A 55 -3.35 -0.19 2.33
N THR A 56 -2.64 -0.36 3.43
CA THR A 56 -2.52 0.68 4.47
C THR A 56 -1.84 1.95 3.96
N LEU A 57 -0.98 1.86 2.94
CA LEU A 57 -0.37 3.05 2.30
C LEU A 57 -1.42 3.90 1.57
N ALA A 58 -2.31 3.27 0.80
CA ALA A 58 -3.37 3.97 0.10
C ALA A 58 -4.35 4.62 1.10
N LEU A 59 -4.76 3.84 2.10
CA LEU A 59 -5.60 4.33 3.20
C LEU A 59 -4.93 5.48 3.97
N ALA A 60 -3.65 5.37 4.31
CA ALA A 60 -2.92 6.44 5.02
C ALA A 60 -2.86 7.74 4.23
N ARG A 61 -2.70 7.68 2.90
CA ARG A 61 -2.75 8.87 2.02
C ARG A 61 -4.14 9.50 1.99
N HIS A 62 -5.19 8.70 2.14
CA HIS A 62 -6.55 9.20 2.25
C HIS A 62 -6.81 9.87 3.60
N VAL A 63 -6.39 9.22 4.69
CA VAL A 63 -6.63 9.66 6.07
C VAL A 63 -5.76 10.87 6.44
N TRP A 64 -4.50 10.89 6.02
CA TRP A 64 -3.54 11.96 6.31
C TRP A 64 -2.96 12.53 5.02
N PRO A 65 -3.74 13.25 4.19
CA PRO A 65 -3.29 13.72 2.88
C PRO A 65 -2.09 14.68 2.96
N ASP A 66 -1.98 15.44 4.04
CA ASP A 66 -0.95 16.46 4.24
C ASP A 66 0.29 15.96 5.00
N ALA A 67 0.39 14.65 5.26
CA ALA A 67 1.59 14.09 5.89
C ALA A 67 2.80 14.23 4.95
N GLU A 68 3.95 14.63 5.52
CA GLU A 68 5.21 14.82 4.76
C GLU A 68 5.63 13.57 3.99
N ALA A 69 5.41 12.39 4.59
CA ALA A 69 5.59 11.10 3.94
C ALA A 69 4.65 10.06 4.54
N HIS A 70 4.33 9.04 3.75
CA HIS A 70 3.44 7.95 4.16
C HIS A 70 4.17 6.61 4.35
N ASN A 71 5.51 6.60 4.40
CA ASN A 71 6.21 5.38 4.82
C ASN A 71 5.94 5.07 6.30
N ILE A 72 6.09 3.80 6.70
CA ILE A 72 5.75 3.31 8.05
C ILE A 72 6.36 4.21 9.14
N SER A 73 7.66 4.47 9.08
CA SER A 73 8.37 5.28 10.10
C SER A 73 7.81 6.69 10.23
N ALA A 74 7.55 7.37 9.10
CA ALA A 74 6.96 8.71 9.08
C ALA A 74 5.56 8.73 9.70
N LEU A 75 4.72 7.73 9.36
CA LEU A 75 3.37 7.61 9.91
C LEU A 75 3.39 7.33 11.41
N ILE A 76 4.31 6.49 11.90
CA ILE A 76 4.46 6.22 13.33
C ILE A 76 4.86 7.50 14.08
N TYR A 77 5.79 8.30 13.55
CA TYR A 77 6.11 9.61 14.14
C TYR A 77 4.93 10.58 14.12
N LEU A 78 4.18 10.63 13.02
CA LEU A 78 2.97 11.46 12.90
C LEU A 78 1.93 11.10 13.98
N ILE A 79 1.55 9.82 14.04
CA ILE A 79 0.53 9.30 14.95
C ILE A 79 0.93 9.53 16.42
N SER A 80 2.20 9.29 16.74
CA SER A 80 2.74 9.43 18.07
C SER A 80 3.14 10.87 18.45
N LYS A 81 2.91 11.83 17.54
CA LYS A 81 3.29 13.25 17.69
C LYS A 81 4.77 13.44 18.05
N GLY A 82 5.65 12.62 17.47
CA GLY A 82 7.10 12.73 17.66
C GLY A 82 7.62 12.26 19.02
N SER A 83 6.85 11.45 19.77
CA SER A 83 7.25 11.02 21.13
C SER A 83 8.52 10.15 21.16
N ASP A 84 9.23 10.16 22.30
CA ASP A 84 10.38 9.26 22.52
C ASP A 84 10.00 7.78 22.39
N LYS A 85 8.76 7.41 22.76
CA LYS A 85 8.24 6.05 22.57
C LYS A 85 8.21 5.64 21.09
N ALA A 86 7.94 6.58 20.18
CA ALA A 86 7.98 6.34 18.75
C ALA A 86 9.40 6.03 18.28
N ARG A 87 10.39 6.78 18.77
CA ARG A 87 11.79 6.53 18.50
C ARG A 87 12.20 5.12 18.96
N GLU A 88 11.78 4.72 20.15
CA GLU A 88 12.05 3.36 20.67
C GLU A 88 11.37 2.27 19.82
N MET A 89 10.11 2.45 19.42
CA MET A 89 9.40 1.51 18.54
C MET A 89 10.11 1.32 17.20
N LEU A 90 10.79 2.36 16.70
CA LEU A 90 11.48 2.34 15.42
C LEU A 90 12.92 1.82 15.48
N LYS A 91 13.49 1.56 16.67
CA LYS A 91 14.87 1.03 16.81
C LYS A 91 15.09 -0.37 16.20
N GLY A 92 14.06 -1.02 15.65
CA GLY A 92 14.13 -2.27 14.90
C GLY A 92 13.39 -2.25 13.56
N ALA A 93 13.08 -1.07 13.03
CA ALA A 93 12.44 -0.93 11.72
C ALA A 93 13.27 -1.65 10.63
N HIS A 94 12.59 -2.14 9.57
CA HIS A 94 13.17 -2.97 8.50
C HIS A 94 13.44 -4.44 8.86
N ARG A 95 12.99 -4.87 10.04
CA ARG A 95 12.76 -6.29 10.32
C ARG A 95 11.31 -6.63 10.01
N ALA A 96 11.08 -7.80 9.41
CA ALA A 96 9.74 -8.22 9.01
C ALA A 96 8.73 -8.24 10.18
N ASP A 97 9.14 -8.73 11.35
CA ASP A 97 8.28 -8.79 12.54
C ASP A 97 7.96 -7.40 13.10
N ALA A 98 8.95 -6.51 13.13
CA ALA A 98 8.74 -5.12 13.53
C ALA A 98 7.79 -4.40 12.56
N ASP A 99 7.99 -4.54 11.26
CA ASP A 99 7.18 -3.89 10.23
C ASP A 99 5.72 -4.37 10.25
N ILE A 100 5.46 -5.65 10.58
CA ILE A 100 4.10 -6.18 10.83
C ILE A 100 3.44 -5.44 12.00
N ILE A 101 4.13 -5.29 13.13
CA ILE A 101 3.58 -4.63 14.33
C ILE A 101 3.30 -3.15 14.06
N LEU A 102 4.22 -2.45 13.39
CA LEU A 102 4.05 -1.04 13.05
C LEU A 102 2.92 -0.84 12.02
N THR A 103 2.81 -1.73 11.04
CA THR A 103 1.68 -1.71 10.08
C THR A 103 0.35 -1.94 10.78
N ALA A 104 0.28 -2.88 11.73
CA ALA A 104 -0.92 -3.09 12.54
C ALA A 104 -1.27 -1.86 13.39
N ASN A 105 -0.27 -1.17 13.96
CA ASN A 105 -0.49 0.07 14.68
C ASN A 105 -1.09 1.16 13.78
N ILE A 106 -0.53 1.36 12.59
CA ILE A 106 -1.06 2.32 11.59
C ILE A 106 -2.49 1.94 11.22
N LEU A 107 -2.75 0.66 10.93
CA LEU A 107 -4.07 0.17 10.56
C LEU A 107 -5.11 0.45 11.64
N MET A 108 -4.79 0.24 12.92
CA MET A 108 -5.73 0.52 14.02
C MET A 108 -6.15 1.99 14.08
N HIS A 109 -5.21 2.92 13.81
CA HIS A 109 -5.53 4.34 13.75
C HIS A 109 -6.38 4.68 12.52
N ILE A 110 -6.11 4.06 11.37
CA ILE A 110 -6.92 4.21 10.16
C ILE A 110 -8.35 3.72 10.40
N ILE A 111 -8.53 2.51 10.96
CA ILE A 111 -9.83 1.93 11.29
C ILE A 111 -10.63 2.89 12.19
N HIS A 112 -9.97 3.43 13.22
CA HIS A 112 -10.60 4.39 14.13
C HIS A 112 -10.97 5.71 13.43
N GLN A 113 -10.10 6.27 12.57
CA GLN A 113 -10.40 7.53 11.87
C GLN A 113 -11.52 7.41 10.84
N LEU A 114 -11.61 6.26 10.17
CA LEU A 114 -12.60 5.99 9.13
C LEU A 114 -13.89 5.33 9.68
N ASP A 115 -13.97 5.09 10.99
CA ASP A 115 -15.08 4.42 11.66
C ASP A 115 -15.45 3.07 10.99
N ILE A 116 -14.43 2.28 10.66
CA ILE A 116 -14.59 1.00 9.97
C ILE A 116 -15.05 -0.08 10.95
N GLN A 117 -16.18 -0.74 10.64
CA GLN A 117 -16.82 -1.69 11.54
C GLN A 117 -16.46 -3.15 11.25
N ASN A 118 -15.99 -3.46 10.03
CA ASN A 118 -15.63 -4.82 9.63
C ASN A 118 -14.62 -4.85 8.47
N ILE A 119 -14.07 -6.04 8.19
CA ILE A 119 -13.01 -6.23 7.20
C ILE A 119 -13.45 -5.98 5.75
N GLU A 120 -14.73 -6.22 5.42
CA GLU A 120 -15.24 -5.93 4.07
C GLU A 120 -15.32 -4.42 3.85
N GLN A 121 -15.80 -3.66 4.84
CA GLN A 121 -15.76 -2.20 4.79
C GLN A 121 -14.32 -1.68 4.67
N LEU A 122 -13.37 -2.28 5.39
CA LEU A 122 -11.95 -1.94 5.27
C LEU A 122 -11.42 -2.18 3.84
N TYR A 123 -11.80 -3.31 3.24
CA TYR A 123 -11.42 -3.66 1.88
C TYR A 123 -11.98 -2.68 0.85
N ILE A 124 -13.27 -2.36 0.93
CA ILE A 124 -13.91 -1.37 0.06
C ILE A 124 -13.22 0.00 0.21
N ALA A 125 -12.99 0.46 1.44
CA ALA A 125 -12.30 1.72 1.70
C ALA A 125 -10.87 1.72 1.13
N SER A 126 -10.16 0.59 1.22
CA SER A 126 -8.83 0.44 0.62
C SER A 126 -8.88 0.54 -0.91
N GLU A 127 -9.82 -0.14 -1.55
CA GLU A 127 -9.99 -0.11 -3.01
C GLU A 127 -10.36 1.30 -3.52
N GLU A 128 -11.18 2.04 -2.78
CA GLU A 128 -11.48 3.43 -3.08
C GLU A 128 -10.26 4.34 -2.89
N ALA A 129 -9.51 4.14 -1.81
CA ALA A 129 -8.32 4.93 -1.51
C ALA A 129 -7.17 4.72 -2.51
N ARG A 130 -7.16 3.60 -3.24
CA ARG A 130 -6.20 3.31 -4.31
C ARG A 130 -6.44 4.13 -5.58
N ILE A 131 -7.64 4.68 -5.77
CA ILE A 131 -7.97 5.50 -6.93
C ILE A 131 -7.32 6.89 -6.77
N PRO A 132 -6.36 7.27 -7.64
CA PRO A 132 -5.67 8.56 -7.51
C PRO A 132 -6.62 9.74 -7.77
N LYS A 133 -6.48 10.78 -6.95
CA LYS A 133 -7.24 12.04 -7.09
C LYS A 133 -6.52 13.10 -7.91
N SER A 134 -5.20 12.99 -8.06
CA SER A 134 -4.35 13.90 -8.85
C SER A 134 -3.26 13.12 -9.57
N ILE A 135 -2.73 13.71 -10.65
CA ILE A 135 -1.61 13.12 -11.39
C ILE A 135 -0.29 13.48 -10.68
N THR A 136 0.58 12.51 -10.47
CA THR A 136 1.84 12.71 -9.71
C THR A 136 3.07 12.83 -10.61
N PHE A 137 2.88 12.74 -11.92
CA PHE A 137 3.94 12.72 -12.93
C PHE A 137 3.53 13.49 -14.21
N GLY A 138 4.49 13.62 -15.12
CA GLY A 138 4.27 14.18 -16.45
C GLY A 138 3.99 15.68 -16.44
N LYS A 139 3.51 16.18 -17.59
CA LYS A 139 3.29 17.61 -17.86
C LYS A 139 2.32 18.27 -16.87
N HIS A 140 1.33 17.52 -16.39
CA HIS A 140 0.26 18.04 -15.53
C HIS A 140 0.45 17.68 -14.04
N LYS A 141 1.66 17.29 -13.61
CA LYS A 141 1.95 16.90 -12.22
C LYS A 141 1.34 17.87 -11.19
N GLY A 142 0.62 17.33 -10.23
CA GLY A 142 -0.10 18.05 -9.17
C GLY A 142 -1.55 18.39 -9.51
N THR A 143 -1.95 18.30 -10.78
CA THR A 143 -3.32 18.62 -11.21
C THR A 143 -4.29 17.52 -10.76
N ALA A 144 -5.46 17.90 -10.24
CA ALA A 144 -6.53 16.96 -9.93
C ALA A 144 -6.97 16.22 -11.21
N ILE A 145 -7.31 14.93 -11.09
CA ILE A 145 -7.71 14.13 -12.26
C ILE A 145 -8.89 14.77 -12.99
N GLN A 146 -9.86 15.33 -12.25
CA GLN A 146 -11.03 16.01 -12.80
C GLN A 146 -10.67 17.24 -13.65
N ASP A 147 -9.57 17.91 -13.34
CA ASP A 147 -9.14 19.14 -14.02
C ASP A 147 -8.19 18.86 -15.20
N LEU A 148 -7.90 17.59 -15.50
CA LEU A 148 -7.02 17.24 -16.61
C LEU A 148 -7.67 17.54 -17.98
N PRO A 149 -6.90 18.12 -18.92
CA PRO A 149 -7.34 18.29 -20.31
C PRO A 149 -7.75 16.96 -20.96
N THR A 150 -8.84 16.97 -21.73
CA THR A 150 -9.41 15.75 -22.34
C THR A 150 -8.44 15.05 -23.29
N ASP A 151 -7.68 15.81 -24.07
CA ASP A 151 -6.64 15.29 -24.96
C ASP A 151 -5.53 14.55 -24.18
N TYR A 152 -5.12 15.10 -23.04
CA TYR A 152 -4.14 14.46 -22.15
C TYR A 152 -4.69 13.17 -21.52
N VAL A 153 -5.95 13.16 -21.10
CA VAL A 153 -6.63 11.95 -20.58
C VAL A 153 -6.67 10.85 -21.65
N GLN A 154 -7.08 11.17 -22.88
CA GLN A 154 -7.12 10.22 -23.99
C GLN A 154 -5.72 9.71 -24.38
N TRP A 155 -4.69 10.55 -24.23
CA TRP A 155 -3.30 10.14 -24.46
C TRP A 155 -2.83 9.16 -23.36
N LEU A 156 -3.12 9.45 -22.09
CA LEU A 156 -2.78 8.56 -20.96
C LEU A 156 -3.45 7.18 -21.11
N LEU A 157 -4.73 7.14 -21.46
CA LEU A 157 -5.48 5.88 -21.62
C LEU A 157 -4.94 4.96 -22.72
N ARG A 158 -4.16 5.50 -23.66
CA ARG A 158 -3.50 4.75 -24.74
C ARG A 158 -2.13 4.19 -24.37
N GLN A 159 -1.62 4.47 -23.17
CA GLN A 159 -0.36 3.88 -22.71
C GLN A 159 -0.59 2.44 -22.25
N ASP A 160 0.30 1.53 -22.65
CA ASP A 160 0.20 0.09 -22.37
C ASP A 160 0.52 -0.23 -20.89
N ASP A 161 1.37 0.58 -20.26
CA ASP A 161 1.85 0.44 -18.88
C ASP A 161 1.09 1.33 -17.88
N LEU A 162 -0.07 1.86 -18.27
CA LEU A 162 -0.87 2.71 -17.39
C LEU A 162 -1.38 1.90 -16.19
N ASP A 163 -1.03 2.37 -14.99
CA ASP A 163 -1.53 1.83 -13.73
C ASP A 163 -3.06 1.64 -13.74
N VAL A 164 -3.51 0.50 -13.26
CA VAL A 164 -4.93 0.08 -13.32
C VAL A 164 -5.84 1.04 -12.55
N TYR A 165 -5.38 1.55 -11.40
CA TYR A 165 -6.16 2.48 -10.59
C TYR A 165 -6.21 3.88 -11.23
N LEU A 166 -5.11 4.32 -11.84
CA LEU A 166 -5.10 5.54 -12.63
C LEU A 166 -6.03 5.44 -13.86
N ARG A 167 -6.02 4.30 -14.57
CA ARG A 167 -6.96 4.03 -15.66
C ARG A 167 -8.41 4.17 -15.20
N LYS A 168 -8.77 3.51 -14.09
CA LYS A 168 -10.11 3.60 -13.49
C LYS A 168 -10.50 5.04 -13.16
N ALA A 169 -9.57 5.84 -12.61
CA ALA A 169 -9.82 7.26 -12.31
C ALA A 169 -10.11 8.08 -13.59
N LEU A 170 -9.33 7.87 -14.64
CA LEU A 170 -9.44 8.58 -15.92
C LEU A 170 -10.72 8.19 -16.68
N GLU A 171 -11.09 6.92 -16.69
CA GLU A 171 -12.33 6.44 -17.31
C GLU A 171 -13.57 7.00 -16.59
N THR A 172 -13.55 7.01 -15.25
CA THR A 172 -14.64 7.59 -14.43
C THR A 172 -14.85 9.08 -14.74
N LYS A 173 -13.79 9.82 -15.08
CA LYS A 173 -13.89 11.23 -15.49
C LYS A 173 -14.60 11.39 -16.83
N LEU A 174 -14.37 10.52 -17.80
CA LEU A 174 -14.94 10.65 -19.16
C LEU A 174 -16.45 10.37 -19.21
N VAL A 175 -16.98 9.68 -18.20
CA VAL A 175 -18.42 9.34 -18.10
C VAL A 175 -19.23 10.47 -17.43
N LYS A 176 -18.57 11.42 -16.74
CA LYS A 176 -19.18 12.58 -16.11
C LYS A 176 -19.17 13.80 -17.04
#